data_AF-K2RHQ3-F1
#
_entry.id   AF-K2RHQ3-F1
#
_cell.length_a   1.000
_cell.length_b   1.000
_cell.length_c   1.000
_cell.angle_alpha   90.00
_cell.angle_beta   90.00
_cell.angle_gamma   90.00
#
_symmetry.space_group_name_H-M   'P 1'
#
loop_
_entity.id
_entity.type
_entity.pdbx_description
1 polymer ?
#
loop_
_entity_poly.entity_id
_entity_poly.type
_entity_poly.pdbx_seq_one_letter_code
_entity_poly.pdbx_strand_id
1 'polypeptide(L)'
;MILTGTLFACLAPTVGFLIALDYFGNRTDIENETDVNKAICRPQRQAASAVNLNKFSAVTFSTGTLTWAEAKAIEVAWNFVVGKSIQAILVLSSYWVFMGALVRNAERTPIPYSVYSTLAFQHGSPASLWYLLKNFRKMGGARLKATLLWLVFSIIFILVSPSILDLMAGYISKKQALVKLSNGVLLPWKNATYITNEQTFHVSDPFFYKNVPNANGTFHLLNDTFEATDLFAAGGTSPVPHFGTARLQVKGGPFECVPTYENTYEWGLAPGILLVWIPLMLIWTAGMYLVWFDTHRNSKLWRRGRRLGMWRAVLDLAEAIREDLGPDLAGYSNEELDKAIDEKGSSWMYYASGPATGRPVSHIGLTSRQSGKLGLSDDAEQLYG
;
A
#
# COMPACT_ATOMS: atom_id res chain seq x y z
N MET A 1 -21.66 -10.64 -5.72
CA MET A 1 -21.31 -11.28 -4.43
C MET A 1 -19.81 -11.54 -4.29
N ILE A 2 -19.14 -12.20 -5.25
CA ILE A 2 -17.69 -12.48 -5.13
C ILE A 2 -16.85 -11.19 -5.11
N LEU A 3 -17.16 -10.20 -5.97
CA LEU A 3 -16.34 -8.99 -6.02
C LEU A 3 -16.57 -8.01 -4.86
N THR A 4 -17.80 -7.94 -4.33
CA THR A 4 -18.11 -7.20 -3.10
C THR A 4 -17.38 -7.82 -1.91
N GLY A 5 -17.25 -9.15 -1.87
CA GLY A 5 -16.43 -9.86 -0.88
C GLY A 5 -14.94 -9.58 -1.03
N THR A 6 -14.39 -9.56 -2.25
CA THR A 6 -12.97 -9.24 -2.48
C THR A 6 -12.61 -7.78 -2.28
N LEU A 7 -13.52 -6.83 -2.59
CA LEU A 7 -13.32 -5.41 -2.28
C LEU A 7 -13.35 -5.17 -0.77
N PHE A 8 -14.23 -5.87 -0.04
CA PHE A 8 -14.24 -5.86 1.43
C PHE A 8 -12.98 -6.53 2.01
N ALA A 9 -12.51 -7.62 1.40
CA ALA A 9 -11.24 -8.26 1.77
C ALA A 9 -10.01 -7.39 1.47
N CYS A 10 -10.07 -6.47 0.50
CA CYS A 10 -9.01 -5.47 0.29
C CYS A 10 -9.01 -4.39 1.38
N LEU A 11 -10.17 -4.10 1.98
CA LEU A 11 -10.30 -3.19 3.11
C LEU A 11 -10.00 -3.85 4.47
N ALA A 12 -10.13 -5.18 4.58
CA ALA A 12 -9.88 -5.90 5.83
C ALA A 12 -8.45 -5.71 6.39
N PRO A 13 -7.37 -5.70 5.59
CA PRO A 13 -6.03 -5.34 6.05
C PRO A 13 -5.95 -3.90 6.56
N THR A 14 -6.63 -2.95 5.91
CA THR A 14 -6.66 -1.54 6.38
C THR A 14 -7.46 -1.38 7.67
N VAL A 15 -8.56 -2.11 7.84
CA VAL A 15 -9.32 -2.13 9.09
C VAL A 15 -8.52 -2.83 10.20
N GLY A 16 -7.87 -3.95 9.90
CA GLY A 16 -6.96 -4.62 10.83
C GLY A 16 -5.78 -3.73 11.23
N PHE A 17 -5.25 -2.93 10.30
CA PHE A 17 -4.20 -1.94 10.60
C PHE A 17 -4.71 -0.77 11.44
N LEU A 18 -5.94 -0.31 11.20
CA LEU A 18 -6.58 0.72 12.02
C LEU A 18 -6.88 0.22 13.43
N ILE A 19 -7.34 -1.02 13.57
CA ILE A 19 -7.52 -1.67 14.88
C ILE A 19 -6.16 -1.87 15.56
N ALA A 20 -5.12 -2.27 14.82
CA ALA A 20 -3.77 -2.35 15.37
C ALA A 20 -3.26 -0.97 15.80
N LEU A 21 -3.48 0.08 15.00
CA LEU A 21 -3.12 1.44 15.35
C LEU A 21 -3.92 1.98 16.53
N ASP A 22 -5.19 1.63 16.69
CA ASP A 22 -5.97 1.99 17.86
C ASP A 22 -5.45 1.22 19.09
N TYR A 23 -5.22 -0.08 18.94
CA TYR A 23 -4.64 -0.93 19.99
C TYR A 23 -3.25 -0.48 20.44
N PHE A 24 -2.37 -0.09 19.49
CA PHE A 24 -1.01 0.38 19.77
C PHE A 24 -0.94 1.88 20.06
N GLY A 25 -1.82 2.69 19.48
CA GLY A 25 -1.88 4.14 19.64
C GLY A 25 -2.58 4.57 20.93
N ASN A 26 -3.50 3.75 21.43
CA ASN A 26 -4.18 3.92 22.71
C ASN A 26 -3.41 3.29 23.88
N ARG A 27 -2.33 2.51 23.59
CA ARG A 27 -1.23 2.41 24.56
C ARG A 27 -0.50 3.75 24.57
N THR A 28 -0.85 4.59 25.51
CA THR A 28 0.09 5.50 26.15
C THR A 28 1.20 4.66 26.78
N ASP A 29 2.12 4.11 25.97
CA ASP A 29 3.25 3.29 26.44
C ASP A 29 4.07 4.00 27.53
N ILE A 30 3.95 5.32 27.67
CA ILE A 30 4.65 6.08 28.71
C ILE A 30 4.27 5.54 30.11
N GLU A 31 3.03 5.08 30.33
CA GLU A 31 2.57 4.59 31.64
C GLU A 31 3.01 3.15 31.97
N ASN A 32 3.58 2.39 31.03
CA ASN A 32 4.02 1.02 31.29
C ASN A 32 5.39 0.70 30.69
N GLU A 33 6.10 1.69 30.14
CA GLU A 33 7.45 1.52 29.60
C GLU A 33 8.44 1.36 30.76
N THR A 34 8.78 0.11 31.05
CA THR A 34 9.81 -0.23 32.06
C THR A 34 11.23 0.02 31.57
N ASP A 35 11.43 0.29 30.26
CA ASP A 35 12.74 0.56 29.68
C ASP A 35 13.10 2.05 29.76
N VAL A 36 13.98 2.36 30.71
CA VAL A 36 14.52 3.68 30.99
C VAL A 36 15.13 4.35 29.76
N ASN A 37 15.85 3.57 28.96
CA ASN A 37 16.54 4.09 27.78
C ASN A 37 15.53 4.55 26.73
N LYS A 38 14.42 3.81 26.60
CA LYS A 38 13.35 4.12 25.65
C LYS A 38 12.56 5.34 26.08
N ALA A 39 12.39 5.58 27.39
CA ALA A 39 11.77 6.81 27.90
C ALA A 39 12.61 8.06 27.61
N ILE A 40 13.94 7.98 27.78
CA ILE A 40 14.86 9.12 27.59
C ILE A 40 15.17 9.36 26.11
N CYS A 41 15.43 8.30 25.35
CA CYS A 41 15.91 8.38 23.96
C CYS A 41 14.81 8.39 22.90
N ARG A 42 13.54 8.42 23.29
CA ARG A 42 12.43 8.62 22.34
C ARG A 42 12.50 10.04 21.75
N PRO A 43 12.29 10.20 20.45
CA PRO A 43 12.11 11.52 19.87
C PRO A 43 10.89 12.18 20.51
N GLN A 44 11.08 13.35 21.14
CA GLN A 44 9.99 14.14 21.72
C GLN A 44 8.89 14.41 20.68
N ARG A 45 7.62 14.09 21.01
CA ARG A 45 6.44 14.59 20.29
C ARG A 45 6.36 16.10 20.51
N GLN A 46 7.07 16.89 19.70
CA GLN A 46 6.80 18.32 19.62
C GLN A 46 5.43 18.54 19.00
N ALA A 47 4.63 19.41 19.63
CA ALA A 47 3.29 19.77 19.17
C ALA A 47 3.32 20.19 17.70
N ALA A 48 2.39 19.63 16.92
CA ALA A 48 2.31 19.73 15.48
C ALA A 48 2.45 21.18 14.99
N SER A 49 3.62 21.49 14.45
CA SER A 49 3.83 22.68 13.62
C SER A 49 4.97 22.35 12.65
N ALA A 50 4.62 22.28 11.36
CA ALA A 50 5.38 21.76 10.22
C ALA A 50 5.40 20.22 10.03
N VAL A 51 4.93 19.79 8.84
CA VAL A 51 5.08 18.41 8.33
C VAL A 51 6.57 18.14 8.13
N ASN A 52 7.21 17.52 9.12
CA ASN A 52 8.61 17.14 9.02
C ASN A 52 8.70 15.77 8.34
N LEU A 53 9.04 15.74 7.04
CA LEU A 53 9.14 14.53 6.22
C LEU A 53 10.04 13.44 6.85
N ASN A 54 11.07 13.84 7.60
CA ASN A 54 11.97 12.91 8.28
C ASN A 54 11.29 12.14 9.43
N LYS A 55 10.18 12.65 9.98
CA LYS A 55 9.39 11.97 11.01
C LYS A 55 8.29 11.07 10.42
N PHE A 56 8.03 11.19 9.12
CA PHE A 56 6.95 10.47 8.45
C PHE A 56 7.29 8.99 8.20
N SER A 57 8.54 8.70 7.84
CA SER A 57 9.07 7.34 7.64
C SER A 57 9.78 6.77 8.87
N ALA A 58 9.82 7.50 9.98
CA ALA A 58 10.48 7.04 11.19
C ALA A 58 9.63 5.98 11.89
N VAL A 59 10.26 4.85 12.22
CA VAL A 59 9.69 3.85 13.12
C VAL A 59 9.43 4.53 14.47
N THR A 60 8.16 4.70 14.80
CA THR A 60 7.73 5.43 16.00
C THR A 60 7.24 4.46 17.08
N PHE A 61 6.76 3.30 16.67
CA PHE A 61 6.37 2.22 17.58
C PHE A 61 7.27 1.02 17.32
N SER A 62 8.21 0.76 18.22
CA SER A 62 9.13 -0.37 18.17
C SER A 62 9.11 -1.15 19.49
N THR A 63 9.37 -2.46 19.40
CA THR A 63 9.45 -3.34 20.55
C THR A 63 10.42 -4.50 20.29
N GLY A 64 10.79 -5.19 21.37
CA GLY A 64 11.66 -6.36 21.35
C GLY A 64 13.15 -6.03 21.52
N THR A 65 13.91 -7.04 21.94
CA THR A 65 15.38 -7.02 21.98
C THR A 65 15.87 -8.13 21.07
N LEU A 66 16.10 -7.79 19.81
CA LEU A 66 16.39 -8.74 18.74
C LEU A 66 17.86 -8.65 18.36
N THR A 67 18.45 -9.78 17.98
CA THR A 67 19.69 -9.78 17.22
C THR A 67 19.45 -9.25 15.81
N TRP A 68 20.51 -8.83 15.12
CA TRP A 68 20.43 -8.38 13.72
C TRP A 68 19.72 -9.42 12.82
N ALA A 69 20.06 -10.70 13.00
CA ALA A 69 19.51 -11.78 12.18
C ALA A 69 18.01 -12.00 12.43
N GLU A 70 17.56 -11.95 13.67
CA GLU A 70 16.14 -12.06 14.02
C GLU A 70 15.33 -10.88 13.49
N ALA A 71 15.84 -9.65 13.67
CA ALA A 71 15.18 -8.45 13.16
C ALA A 71 15.05 -8.49 11.63
N LYS A 72 16.11 -8.93 10.93
CA LYS A 72 16.09 -9.09 9.48
C LYS A 72 15.14 -10.20 9.03
N ALA A 73 15.06 -11.30 9.76
CA ALA A 73 14.14 -12.39 9.46
C ALA A 73 12.67 -11.93 9.59
N ILE A 74 12.34 -11.14 10.61
CA ILE A 74 10.99 -10.57 10.79
C ILE A 74 10.65 -9.61 9.66
N GLU A 75 11.58 -8.76 9.23
CA GLU A 75 11.37 -7.86 8.09
C GLU A 75 11.14 -8.63 6.78
N VAL A 76 11.92 -9.67 6.51
CA VAL A 76 11.72 -10.54 5.34
C VAL A 76 10.37 -11.25 5.40
N ALA A 77 9.99 -11.76 6.58
CA ALA A 77 8.69 -12.40 6.79
C ALA A 77 7.53 -11.43 6.59
N TRP A 78 7.65 -10.19 7.07
CA TRP A 78 6.69 -9.11 6.84
C TRP A 78 6.50 -8.83 5.35
N ASN A 79 7.59 -8.70 4.60
CA ASN A 79 7.52 -8.44 3.17
C ASN A 79 6.90 -9.57 2.36
N PHE A 80 7.16 -10.82 2.76
CA PHE A 80 6.53 -11.98 2.15
C PHE A 80 5.04 -12.07 2.50
N VAL A 81 4.71 -12.04 3.78
CA VAL A 81 3.33 -12.26 4.26
C VAL A 81 2.43 -11.07 3.97
N VAL A 82 2.85 -9.85 4.31
CA VAL A 82 2.02 -8.65 4.14
C VAL A 82 2.18 -8.09 2.73
N GLY A 83 3.41 -7.84 2.31
CA GLY A 83 3.72 -7.23 1.02
C GLY A 83 3.18 -8.04 -0.17
N LYS A 84 3.58 -9.31 -0.29
CA LYS A 84 3.19 -10.16 -1.44
C LYS A 84 1.76 -10.66 -1.36
N SER A 85 1.22 -10.98 -0.19
CA SER A 85 -0.18 -11.43 -0.11
C SER A 85 -1.16 -10.32 -0.46
N ILE A 86 -0.92 -9.08 0.00
CA ILE A 86 -1.76 -7.95 -0.41
C ILE A 86 -1.66 -7.74 -1.92
N GLN A 87 -0.45 -7.76 -2.49
CA GLN A 87 -0.27 -7.65 -3.94
C GLN A 87 -1.04 -8.73 -4.71
N ALA A 88 -1.00 -9.98 -4.27
CA ALA A 88 -1.74 -11.08 -4.89
C ALA A 88 -3.27 -10.84 -4.83
N ILE A 89 -3.80 -10.39 -3.69
CA ILE A 89 -5.22 -10.06 -3.53
C ILE A 89 -5.63 -8.91 -4.48
N LEU A 90 -4.79 -7.87 -4.59
CA LEU A 90 -5.06 -6.74 -5.49
C LEU A 90 -5.05 -7.18 -6.96
N VAL A 91 -4.13 -8.05 -7.37
CA VAL A 91 -4.09 -8.61 -8.74
C VAL A 91 -5.34 -9.43 -9.03
N LEU A 92 -5.71 -10.35 -8.13
CA LEU A 92 -6.86 -11.24 -8.31
C LEU A 92 -8.19 -10.47 -8.38
N SER A 93 -8.36 -9.45 -7.53
CA SER A 93 -9.54 -8.59 -7.56
C SER A 93 -9.58 -7.72 -8.82
N SER A 94 -8.43 -7.21 -9.27
CA SER A 94 -8.33 -6.36 -10.46
C SER A 94 -8.65 -7.07 -11.75
N TYR A 95 -8.25 -8.33 -11.87
CA TYR A 95 -8.48 -9.14 -13.07
C TYR A 95 -9.92 -9.07 -13.57
N TRP A 96 -10.90 -9.27 -12.68
CA TRP A 96 -12.32 -9.24 -13.04
C TRP A 96 -12.82 -7.87 -13.46
N VAL A 97 -12.32 -6.82 -12.82
CA VAL A 97 -12.69 -5.44 -13.15
C VAL A 97 -12.09 -5.04 -14.49
N PHE A 98 -10.84 -5.43 -14.75
CA PHE A 98 -10.12 -5.11 -15.97
C PHE A 98 -10.75 -5.79 -17.19
N MET A 99 -11.08 -7.08 -17.08
CA MET A 99 -11.79 -7.81 -18.13
C MET A 99 -13.17 -7.23 -18.41
N GLY A 100 -13.90 -6.87 -17.36
CA GLY A 100 -15.20 -6.22 -17.48
C GLY A 100 -15.12 -4.86 -18.17
N ALA A 101 -14.16 -4.03 -17.75
CA ALA A 101 -13.90 -2.72 -18.34
C ALA A 101 -13.54 -2.84 -19.82
N LEU A 102 -12.70 -3.81 -20.21
CA LEU A 102 -12.32 -4.02 -21.59
C LEU A 102 -13.53 -4.37 -22.46
N VAL A 103 -14.35 -5.33 -22.04
CA VAL A 103 -15.59 -5.70 -22.75
C VAL A 103 -16.52 -4.49 -22.87
N ARG A 104 -16.75 -3.76 -21.77
CA ARG A 104 -17.65 -2.60 -21.75
C ARG A 104 -17.19 -1.49 -22.70
N ASN A 105 -15.89 -1.24 -22.77
CA ASN A 105 -15.34 -0.24 -23.67
C ASN A 105 -15.38 -0.72 -25.13
N ALA A 106 -15.06 -1.99 -25.39
CA ALA A 106 -15.14 -2.58 -26.71
C ALA A 106 -16.57 -2.64 -27.26
N GLU A 107 -17.62 -2.63 -26.43
CA GLU A 107 -19.01 -2.51 -26.88
C GLU A 107 -19.40 -1.14 -27.46
N ARG A 108 -18.70 -0.08 -27.07
CA ARG A 108 -19.16 1.30 -27.28
C ARG A 108 -18.20 2.16 -28.09
N THR A 109 -16.91 1.89 -27.95
CA THR A 109 -15.85 2.69 -28.57
C THR A 109 -14.90 1.75 -29.29
N PRO A 110 -14.54 2.03 -30.55
CA PRO A 110 -13.47 1.31 -31.23
C PRO A 110 -12.16 1.41 -30.45
N ILE A 111 -11.54 0.26 -30.17
CA ILE A 111 -10.27 0.14 -29.44
C ILE A 111 -9.18 -0.28 -30.43
N PRO A 112 -8.01 0.37 -30.46
CA PRO A 112 -6.89 -0.07 -31.30
C PRO A 112 -6.42 -1.49 -30.96
N TYR A 113 -5.93 -2.23 -31.95
CA TYR A 113 -5.40 -3.60 -31.78
C TYR A 113 -4.43 -3.72 -30.61
N SER A 114 -3.41 -2.85 -30.59
CA SER A 114 -2.35 -2.89 -29.59
C SER A 114 -2.87 -2.62 -28.17
N VAL A 115 -3.97 -1.88 -28.01
CA VAL A 115 -4.60 -1.65 -26.71
C VAL A 115 -5.41 -2.89 -26.29
N TYR A 116 -6.17 -3.49 -27.21
CA TYR A 116 -6.99 -4.66 -26.91
C TYR A 116 -6.16 -5.90 -26.58
N SER A 117 -5.19 -6.26 -27.45
CA SER A 117 -4.32 -7.43 -27.26
C SER A 117 -3.50 -7.33 -25.98
N THR A 118 -2.95 -6.14 -25.72
CA THR A 118 -2.21 -5.83 -24.50
C THR A 118 -3.07 -6.03 -23.24
N LEU A 119 -4.30 -5.52 -23.23
CA LEU A 119 -5.20 -5.66 -22.09
C LEU A 119 -5.77 -7.08 -21.94
N ALA A 120 -5.88 -7.85 -23.03
CA ALA A 120 -6.40 -9.21 -23.01
C ALA A 120 -5.35 -10.27 -22.68
N PHE A 121 -4.07 -10.04 -23.01
CA PHE A 121 -3.01 -11.05 -22.92
C PHE A 121 -1.80 -10.64 -22.06
N GLN A 122 -1.49 -9.35 -21.94
CA GLN A 122 -0.28 -8.85 -21.25
C GLN A 122 -0.60 -8.17 -19.91
N HIS A 123 -1.32 -8.88 -19.03
CA HIS A 123 -1.61 -8.40 -17.68
C HIS A 123 -0.32 -8.21 -16.88
N GLY A 124 -0.04 -6.98 -16.44
CA GLY A 124 1.08 -6.68 -15.54
C GLY A 124 2.45 -6.46 -16.20
N SER A 125 2.54 -6.38 -17.52
CA SER A 125 3.80 -6.05 -18.22
C SER A 125 4.08 -4.53 -18.24
N PRO A 126 5.32 -4.05 -18.03
CA PRO A 126 5.67 -2.65 -18.26
C PRO A 126 5.44 -2.20 -19.71
N ALA A 127 5.57 -3.12 -20.66
CA ALA A 127 5.29 -2.85 -22.07
C ALA A 127 3.82 -2.50 -22.28
N SER A 128 2.90 -3.13 -21.51
CA SER A 128 1.47 -2.88 -21.63
C SER A 128 1.10 -1.44 -21.26
N LEU A 129 1.69 -0.94 -20.18
CA LEU A 129 1.61 0.47 -19.76
C LEU A 129 2.09 1.43 -20.86
N TRP A 130 3.23 1.12 -21.48
CA TRP A 130 3.78 1.94 -22.56
C TRP A 130 2.85 1.99 -23.78
N TYR A 131 2.33 0.85 -24.23
CA TYR A 131 1.41 0.81 -25.39
C TYR A 131 0.09 1.53 -25.10
N LEU A 132 -0.43 1.44 -23.88
CA LEU A 132 -1.62 2.19 -23.44
C LEU A 132 -1.38 3.71 -23.47
N LEU A 133 -0.23 4.16 -22.97
CA LEU A 133 0.14 5.58 -22.95
C LEU A 133 0.42 6.12 -24.36
N LYS A 134 1.15 5.37 -25.20
CA LYS A 134 1.49 5.75 -26.59
C LYS A 134 0.23 5.97 -27.43
N ASN A 135 -0.76 5.08 -27.30
CA ASN A 135 -1.99 5.16 -28.09
C ASN A 135 -3.06 6.06 -27.46
N PHE A 136 -2.80 6.66 -26.29
CA PHE A 136 -3.76 7.45 -25.53
C PHE A 136 -4.38 8.62 -26.31
N ARG A 137 -3.55 9.31 -27.10
CA ARG A 137 -3.98 10.46 -27.91
C ARG A 137 -4.84 10.07 -29.12
N LYS A 138 -4.63 8.86 -29.67
CA LYS A 138 -5.33 8.37 -30.86
C LYS A 138 -6.77 7.91 -30.58
N MET A 139 -7.10 7.67 -29.31
CA MET A 139 -8.42 7.17 -28.92
C MET A 139 -9.46 8.31 -28.85
N GLY A 140 -10.64 8.07 -29.42
CA GLY A 140 -11.81 8.93 -29.30
C GLY A 140 -12.66 8.55 -28.07
N GLY A 141 -13.20 9.54 -27.36
CA GLY A 141 -14.12 9.35 -26.23
C GLY A 141 -13.48 9.57 -24.85
N ALA A 142 -14.01 10.54 -24.11
CA ALA A 142 -13.52 10.92 -22.78
C ALA A 142 -13.62 9.77 -21.75
N ARG A 143 -14.67 8.94 -21.85
CA ARG A 143 -14.91 7.81 -20.96
C ARG A 143 -13.87 6.68 -21.12
N LEU A 144 -13.55 6.33 -22.37
CA LEU A 144 -12.50 5.34 -22.66
C LEU A 144 -11.17 5.81 -22.08
N LYS A 145 -10.83 7.08 -22.33
CA LYS A 145 -9.64 7.72 -21.76
C LYS A 145 -9.61 7.67 -20.23
N ALA A 146 -10.70 8.06 -19.58
CA ALA A 146 -10.81 8.02 -18.12
C ALA A 146 -10.65 6.58 -17.58
N THR A 147 -11.30 5.60 -18.22
CA THR A 147 -11.20 4.19 -17.80
C THR A 147 -9.78 3.67 -17.97
N LEU A 148 -9.12 3.95 -19.10
CA LEU A 148 -7.75 3.50 -19.35
C LEU A 148 -6.74 4.18 -18.42
N LEU A 149 -6.88 5.48 -18.15
CA LEU A 149 -6.06 6.16 -17.13
C LEU A 149 -6.21 5.52 -15.76
N TRP A 150 -7.45 5.16 -15.40
CA TRP A 150 -7.73 4.46 -14.15
C TRP A 150 -7.08 3.07 -14.10
N LEU A 151 -7.14 2.30 -15.20
CA LEU A 151 -6.47 1.00 -15.30
C LEU A 151 -4.95 1.15 -15.18
N VAL A 152 -4.36 2.14 -15.85
CA VAL A 152 -2.92 2.46 -15.76
C VAL A 152 -2.52 2.82 -14.33
N PHE A 153 -3.27 3.72 -13.69
CA PHE A 153 -3.06 4.07 -12.28
C PHE A 153 -3.14 2.82 -11.39
N SER A 154 -4.13 1.96 -11.63
CA SER A 154 -4.33 0.72 -10.87
C SER A 154 -3.16 -0.24 -11.03
N ILE A 155 -2.62 -0.42 -12.24
CA ILE A 155 -1.43 -1.27 -12.47
C ILE A 155 -0.24 -0.71 -11.69
N ILE A 156 0.03 0.58 -11.78
CA ILE A 156 1.14 1.23 -11.06
C ILE A 156 0.96 1.06 -9.56
N PHE A 157 -0.24 1.28 -9.04
CA PHE A 157 -0.55 1.14 -7.63
C PHE A 157 -0.29 -0.29 -7.11
N ILE A 158 -0.71 -1.31 -7.86
CA ILE A 158 -0.48 -2.73 -7.53
C ILE A 158 1.01 -3.10 -7.57
N LEU A 159 1.79 -2.49 -8.47
CA LEU A 159 3.23 -2.73 -8.56
C LEU A 159 3.99 -2.07 -7.41
N VAL A 160 3.59 -0.85 -7.02
CA VAL A 160 4.24 -0.05 -5.96
C VAL A 160 3.77 -0.46 -4.56
N SER A 161 2.62 -1.14 -4.43
CA SER A 161 2.06 -1.49 -3.12
C SER A 161 3.01 -2.23 -2.17
N PRO A 162 3.80 -3.25 -2.59
CA PRO A 162 4.70 -3.94 -1.67
C PRO A 162 5.78 -2.99 -1.13
N SER A 163 6.28 -2.09 -1.96
CA SER A 163 7.30 -1.10 -1.56
C SER A 163 6.76 -0.10 -0.55
N ILE A 164 5.50 0.33 -0.70
CA ILE A 164 4.88 1.21 0.31
C ILE A 164 4.71 0.46 1.63
N LEU A 165 4.28 -0.81 1.59
CA LEU A 165 4.09 -1.65 2.78
C LEU A 165 5.41 -1.99 3.48
N ASP A 166 6.50 -2.14 2.71
CA ASP A 166 7.87 -2.31 3.21
C ASP A 166 8.32 -1.06 3.97
N LEU A 167 8.07 0.15 3.44
CA LEU A 167 8.38 1.41 4.15
C LEU A 167 7.63 1.59 5.48
N MET A 168 6.55 0.83 5.73
CA MET A 168 5.77 0.94 6.96
C MET A 168 6.35 0.17 8.13
N ALA A 169 7.23 -0.79 7.87
CA ALA A 169 7.80 -1.64 8.90
C ALA A 169 9.31 -1.64 8.77
N GLY A 170 10.00 -1.73 9.88
CA GLY A 170 11.45 -1.77 9.85
C GLY A 170 12.02 -2.02 11.22
N TYR A 171 13.32 -2.29 11.24
CA TYR A 171 14.05 -2.40 12.49
C TYR A 171 14.97 -1.20 12.68
N ILE A 172 15.14 -0.80 13.93
CA ILE A 172 16.04 0.27 14.35
C ILE A 172 17.01 -0.26 15.40
N SER A 173 18.22 0.29 15.44
CA SER A 173 19.15 -0.05 16.52
C SER A 173 18.59 0.42 17.85
N LYS A 174 18.54 -0.48 18.84
CA LYS A 174 18.09 -0.14 20.19
C LYS A 174 19.03 0.90 20.78
N LYS A 175 18.46 2.00 21.23
CA LYS A 175 19.22 3.12 21.81
C LYS A 175 19.34 2.97 23.32
N GLN A 176 20.48 3.37 23.85
CA GLN A 176 20.73 3.51 25.28
C GLN A 176 21.04 4.97 25.61
N ALA A 177 20.60 5.42 26.79
CA ALA A 177 20.93 6.73 27.31
C ALA A 177 22.27 6.66 28.03
N LEU A 178 23.26 7.42 27.58
CA LEU A 178 24.53 7.62 28.26
C LEU A 178 24.54 9.00 28.92
N VAL A 179 25.18 9.13 30.08
CA VAL A 179 25.44 10.41 30.72
C VAL A 179 26.91 10.76 30.56
N LYS A 180 27.19 11.99 30.11
CA LYS A 180 28.54 12.53 30.08
C LYS A 180 28.93 13.04 31.46
N LEU A 181 29.92 12.40 32.07
CA LEU A 181 30.46 12.82 33.36
C LEU A 181 31.37 14.05 33.19
N SER A 182 31.66 14.71 34.31
CA SER A 182 32.58 15.85 34.46
C SER A 182 33.98 15.57 33.89
N ASN A 183 34.42 14.32 33.96
CA ASN A 183 35.69 13.83 33.41
C ASN A 183 35.64 13.51 31.90
N GLY A 184 34.49 13.70 31.24
CA GLY A 184 34.29 13.45 29.81
C GLY A 184 33.95 12.00 29.44
N VAL A 185 33.91 11.07 30.40
CA VAL A 185 33.53 9.66 30.16
C VAL A 185 32.02 9.54 30.02
N LEU A 186 31.56 8.71 29.07
CA LEU A 186 30.15 8.39 28.88
C LEU A 186 29.80 7.08 29.58
N LEU A 187 28.82 7.10 30.48
CA LEU A 187 28.36 5.92 31.19
C LEU A 187 26.86 5.65 31.00
N PRO A 188 26.45 4.37 30.91
CA PRO A 188 25.04 4.03 30.81
C PRO A 188 24.25 4.54 32.00
N TRP A 189 23.14 5.22 31.72
CA TRP A 189 22.23 5.73 32.75
C TRP A 189 21.66 4.62 33.63
N LYS A 190 21.53 3.41 33.08
CA LYS A 190 21.13 2.20 33.82
C LYS A 190 22.00 1.92 35.06
N ASN A 191 23.25 2.40 35.07
CA ASN A 191 24.19 2.20 36.19
C ASN A 191 24.04 3.26 37.31
N ALA A 192 23.15 4.25 37.15
CA ALA A 192 22.93 5.26 38.17
C ALA A 192 22.20 4.67 39.39
N THR A 193 22.49 5.23 40.56
CA THR A 193 21.78 4.94 41.81
C THR A 193 21.09 6.19 42.30
N TYR A 194 19.84 6.06 42.75
CA TYR A 194 19.07 7.15 43.31
C TYR A 194 19.01 7.03 44.82
N ILE A 195 19.27 8.13 45.52
CA ILE A 195 19.25 8.20 46.97
C ILE A 195 18.17 9.20 47.40
N THR A 196 17.24 8.75 48.24
CA THR A 196 16.20 9.58 48.85
C THR A 196 15.87 9.02 50.23
N ASN A 197 15.68 9.89 51.24
CA ASN A 197 15.32 9.48 52.60
C ASN A 197 16.17 8.29 53.13
N GLU A 198 17.49 8.33 52.90
CA GLU A 198 18.46 7.27 53.29
C GLU A 198 18.26 5.89 52.61
N GLN A 199 17.37 5.79 51.62
CA GLN A 199 17.18 4.59 50.80
C GLN A 199 17.90 4.74 49.46
N THR A 200 18.54 3.66 49.03
CA THR A 200 19.23 3.57 47.73
C THR A 200 18.44 2.68 46.78
N PHE A 201 18.19 3.17 45.57
CA PHE A 201 17.48 2.48 44.52
C PHE A 201 18.36 2.41 43.26
N HIS A 202 18.40 1.26 42.58
CA HIS A 202 19.16 1.15 41.33
C HIS A 202 18.26 1.49 40.14
N VAL A 203 18.73 2.37 39.25
CA VAL A 203 17.99 2.72 38.02
C VAL A 203 17.79 1.50 37.12
N SER A 204 18.64 0.49 37.23
CA SER A 204 18.49 -0.80 36.55
C SER A 204 17.28 -1.62 36.98
N ASP A 205 16.69 -1.33 38.14
CA ASP A 205 15.63 -2.15 38.69
C ASP A 205 14.32 -1.96 37.90
N PRO A 206 13.64 -3.05 37.47
CA PRO A 206 12.43 -2.97 36.65
C PRO A 206 11.30 -2.14 37.26
N PHE A 207 11.29 -2.02 38.59
CA PHE A 207 10.28 -1.27 39.34
C PHE A 207 10.78 0.08 39.86
N PHE A 208 12.02 0.49 39.52
CA PHE A 208 12.58 1.77 39.94
C PHE A 208 11.60 2.91 39.64
N TYR A 209 11.22 3.05 38.38
CA TYR A 209 10.33 4.12 37.96
C TYR A 209 8.95 3.99 38.61
N LYS A 210 8.50 2.77 38.91
CA LYS A 210 7.21 2.50 39.53
C LYS A 210 7.17 2.77 41.05
N ASN A 211 8.29 2.66 41.74
CA ASN A 211 8.32 2.60 43.21
C ASN A 211 9.11 3.73 43.87
N VAL A 212 9.79 4.58 43.10
CA VAL A 212 10.66 5.62 43.67
C VAL A 212 9.83 6.82 44.15
N PRO A 213 9.93 7.20 45.45
CA PRO A 213 9.13 8.26 46.03
C PRO A 213 9.72 9.65 45.70
N ASN A 214 8.87 10.54 45.18
CA ASN A 214 8.99 12.00 44.97
C ASN A 214 10.34 12.55 44.47
N ALA A 215 10.30 13.55 43.58
CA ALA A 215 11.46 14.09 42.85
C ALA A 215 12.54 14.86 43.67
N ASN A 216 12.64 14.64 44.98
CA ASN A 216 13.54 15.37 45.89
C ASN A 216 14.87 14.64 46.18
N GLY A 217 15.14 13.50 45.55
CA GLY A 217 16.40 12.76 45.75
C GLY A 217 17.49 13.10 44.74
N THR A 218 18.63 12.47 44.91
CA THR A 218 19.84 12.67 44.09
C THR A 218 20.22 11.40 43.35
N PHE A 219 20.55 11.53 42.07
CA PHE A 219 21.16 10.48 41.27
C PHE A 219 22.68 10.55 41.41
N HIS A 220 23.29 9.41 41.68
CA HIS A 220 24.72 9.22 41.78
C HIS A 220 25.19 8.32 40.63
N LEU A 221 26.22 8.77 39.92
CA LEU A 221 26.86 8.02 38.86
C LEU A 221 28.37 8.18 39.00
N LEU A 222 29.02 7.16 39.59
CA LEU A 222 30.40 7.25 40.08
C LEU A 222 30.60 8.46 41.01
N ASN A 223 31.37 9.46 40.59
CA ASN A 223 31.73 10.63 41.37
C ASN A 223 30.81 11.83 41.12
N ASP A 224 29.93 11.75 40.11
CA ASP A 224 29.04 12.84 39.75
C ASP A 224 27.66 12.64 40.38
N THR A 225 27.05 13.75 40.78
CA THR A 225 25.73 13.79 41.41
C THR A 225 24.80 14.73 40.66
N PHE A 226 23.57 14.29 40.42
CA PHE A 226 22.55 15.04 39.70
C PHE A 226 21.28 15.13 40.55
N GLU A 227 20.77 16.33 40.80
CA GLU A 227 19.48 16.47 41.47
C GLU A 227 18.35 16.02 40.54
N ALA A 228 17.38 15.29 41.08
CA ALA A 228 16.28 14.78 40.27
C ALA A 228 15.42 15.89 39.66
N THR A 229 15.29 17.03 40.34
CA THR A 229 14.59 18.24 39.87
C THR A 229 15.24 18.87 38.64
N ASP A 230 16.56 18.73 38.48
CA ASP A 230 17.30 19.27 37.34
C ASP A 230 17.09 18.42 36.08
N LEU A 231 16.91 17.11 36.24
CA LEU A 231 16.74 16.16 35.15
C LEU A 231 15.26 16.00 34.74
N PHE A 232 14.36 16.05 35.71
CA PHE A 232 12.93 15.73 35.54
C PHE A 232 12.05 16.82 36.16
N ALA A 233 11.12 17.40 35.39
CA ALA A 233 10.17 18.39 35.89
C ALA A 233 8.88 17.72 36.39
N ALA A 234 8.37 18.07 37.58
CA ALA A 234 7.07 17.58 38.06
C ALA A 234 5.89 18.19 37.26
N GLY A 235 4.90 17.37 36.87
CA GLY A 235 3.62 17.86 36.32
C GLY A 235 3.57 18.06 34.79
N GLY A 236 3.01 17.09 34.04
CA GLY A 236 2.79 17.18 32.58
C GLY A 236 1.72 16.23 32.02
N THR A 237 1.07 16.57 30.92
CA THR A 237 -0.07 15.82 30.34
C THR A 237 0.28 14.49 29.63
N SER A 238 1.39 13.83 29.98
CA SER A 238 1.73 12.49 29.47
C SER A 238 2.66 11.75 30.44
N PRO A 239 2.40 10.47 30.78
CA PRO A 239 2.66 10.00 32.15
C PRO A 239 3.74 8.91 32.19
N VAL A 240 4.85 9.12 32.91
CA VAL A 240 5.68 8.01 33.44
C VAL A 240 5.15 7.75 34.87
N PRO A 241 4.78 6.53 35.26
CA PRO A 241 4.16 6.30 36.55
C PRO A 241 5.20 6.48 37.65
N HIS A 242 4.85 7.24 38.68
CA HIS A 242 5.54 7.41 39.98
C HIS A 242 6.78 8.32 40.07
N PHE A 243 7.39 8.75 38.96
CA PHE A 243 7.97 10.10 38.85
C PHE A 243 6.89 11.01 38.25
N GLY A 244 5.91 11.40 39.09
CA GLY A 244 4.64 12.02 38.68
C GLY A 244 4.72 12.85 37.40
N THR A 245 4.25 12.29 36.28
CA THR A 245 4.11 12.99 35.00
C THR A 245 5.36 13.74 34.50
N ALA A 246 6.55 13.28 34.91
CA ALA A 246 7.73 14.10 34.74
C ALA A 246 8.23 14.08 33.29
N ARG A 247 8.36 15.27 32.70
CA ARG A 247 8.99 15.44 31.38
C ARG A 247 10.49 15.60 31.58
N LEU A 248 11.28 14.95 30.72
CA LEU A 248 12.68 15.34 30.53
C LEU A 248 12.69 16.84 30.24
N GLN A 249 13.44 17.62 31.01
CA GLN A 249 13.45 19.07 30.82
C GLN A 249 13.94 19.42 29.40
N VAL A 250 13.29 20.43 28.77
CA VAL A 250 13.59 20.91 27.40
C VAL A 250 15.05 21.39 27.25
N LYS A 251 15.72 21.70 28.37
CA LYS A 251 17.13 22.10 28.39
C LYS A 251 18.12 20.98 28.08
N GLY A 252 17.68 19.73 27.91
CA GLY A 252 18.54 18.59 27.61
C GLY A 252 19.46 18.31 28.80
N GLY A 253 19.10 17.31 29.60
CA GLY A 253 20.04 16.76 30.58
C GLY A 253 21.34 16.28 29.91
N PRO A 254 22.33 15.78 30.66
CA PRO A 254 23.61 15.30 30.13
C PRO A 254 23.49 14.00 29.29
N PHE A 255 22.31 13.69 28.79
CA PHE A 255 21.96 12.46 28.11
C PHE A 255 22.36 12.50 26.63
N GLU A 256 23.21 11.55 26.24
CA GLU A 256 23.56 11.26 24.87
C GLU A 256 22.98 9.89 24.49
N CYS A 257 22.16 9.87 23.43
CA CYS A 257 21.46 8.67 23.00
C CYS A 257 22.22 7.99 21.87
N VAL A 258 22.86 6.87 22.19
CA VAL A 258 23.69 6.11 21.23
C VAL A 258 23.14 4.69 21.05
N PRO A 259 23.49 4.00 19.96
CA PRO A 259 23.19 2.58 19.81
C PRO A 259 23.78 1.76 20.98
N THR A 260 23.05 0.72 21.38
CA THR A 260 23.49 -0.20 22.45
C THR A 260 24.73 -0.96 22.01
N TYR A 261 25.73 -1.12 22.90
CA TYR A 261 26.97 -1.86 22.60
C TYR A 261 26.72 -3.33 22.23
N GLU A 262 25.62 -3.91 22.73
CA GLU A 262 25.19 -5.28 22.46
C GLU A 262 24.65 -5.49 21.03
N ASN A 263 24.60 -4.43 20.19
CA ASN A 263 24.07 -4.47 18.82
C ASN A 263 22.66 -5.08 18.74
N THR A 264 21.83 -4.78 19.74
CA THR A 264 20.42 -5.18 19.76
C THR A 264 19.57 -4.25 18.92
N TYR A 265 18.54 -4.79 18.29
CA TYR A 265 17.59 -4.10 17.44
C TYR A 265 16.18 -4.23 17.97
N GLU A 266 15.35 -3.25 17.62
CA GLU A 266 13.91 -3.27 17.86
C GLU A 266 13.20 -3.30 16.51
N TRP A 267 12.15 -4.11 16.38
CA TRP A 267 11.31 -4.09 15.18
C TRP A 267 10.05 -3.26 15.45
N GLY A 268 9.58 -2.54 14.44
CA GLY A 268 8.48 -1.62 14.64
C GLY A 268 7.82 -1.13 13.36
N LEU A 269 6.83 -0.26 13.57
CA LEU A 269 6.03 0.36 12.53
C LEU A 269 6.26 1.87 12.46
N ALA A 270 6.17 2.41 11.24
CA ALA A 270 6.18 3.83 10.91
C ALA A 270 4.74 4.28 10.54
N PRO A 271 3.96 4.79 11.50
CA PRO A 271 2.54 5.13 11.28
C PRO A 271 2.32 6.24 10.27
N GLY A 272 3.33 7.08 10.02
CA GLY A 272 3.21 8.16 9.03
C GLY A 272 2.83 7.59 7.66
N ILE A 273 3.50 6.53 7.20
CA ILE A 273 3.21 5.91 5.90
C ILE A 273 1.74 5.43 5.79
N LEU A 274 1.10 5.03 6.90
CA LEU A 274 -0.32 4.65 6.91
C LEU A 274 -1.26 5.79 6.53
N LEU A 275 -0.90 7.03 6.88
CA LEU A 275 -1.67 8.23 6.49
C LEU A 275 -1.68 8.44 4.97
N VAL A 276 -0.72 7.90 4.23
CA VAL A 276 -0.70 7.91 2.76
C VAL A 276 -1.33 6.63 2.20
N TRP A 277 -1.05 5.47 2.81
CA TRP A 277 -1.57 4.19 2.35
C TRP A 277 -3.10 4.10 2.40
N ILE A 278 -3.72 4.52 3.50
CA ILE A 278 -5.18 4.44 3.68
C ILE A 278 -5.94 5.24 2.61
N PRO A 279 -5.67 6.54 2.38
CA PRO A 279 -6.38 7.28 1.35
C PRO A 279 -6.11 6.75 -0.06
N LEU A 280 -4.88 6.30 -0.36
CA LEU A 280 -4.59 5.67 -1.65
C LEU A 280 -5.43 4.40 -1.86
N MET A 281 -5.54 3.56 -0.83
CA MET A 281 -6.40 2.38 -0.86
C MET A 281 -7.88 2.72 -1.00
N LEU A 282 -8.37 3.74 -0.31
CA LEU A 282 -9.76 4.20 -0.44
C LEU A 282 -10.06 4.75 -1.83
N ILE A 283 -9.18 5.57 -2.39
CA ILE A 283 -9.30 6.09 -3.75
C ILE A 283 -9.31 4.92 -4.75
N TRP A 284 -8.36 4.00 -4.60
CA TRP A 284 -8.24 2.83 -5.48
C TRP A 284 -9.48 1.93 -5.41
N THR A 285 -9.92 1.57 -4.21
CA THR A 285 -11.13 0.74 -4.04
C THR A 285 -12.38 1.42 -4.58
N ALA A 286 -12.54 2.74 -4.37
CA ALA A 286 -13.66 3.51 -4.91
C ALA A 286 -13.67 3.50 -6.43
N GLY A 287 -12.54 3.76 -7.09
CA GLY A 287 -12.51 3.76 -8.56
C GLY A 287 -12.65 2.35 -9.15
N MET A 288 -12.12 1.31 -8.51
CA MET A 288 -12.38 -0.08 -8.90
C MET A 288 -13.86 -0.43 -8.79
N TYR A 289 -14.52 0.01 -7.72
CA TYR A 289 -15.96 -0.15 -7.55
C TYR A 289 -16.75 0.60 -8.64
N LEU A 290 -16.38 1.84 -8.98
CA LEU A 290 -17.04 2.61 -10.03
C LEU A 290 -16.93 1.93 -11.40
N VAL A 291 -15.75 1.46 -11.78
CA VAL A 291 -15.53 0.73 -13.05
C VAL A 291 -16.31 -0.59 -13.06
N TRP A 292 -16.27 -1.32 -11.94
CA TRP A 292 -17.04 -2.55 -11.78
C TRP A 292 -18.54 -2.31 -11.90
N PHE A 293 -19.06 -1.30 -11.19
CA PHE A 293 -20.48 -0.94 -11.16
C PHE A 293 -20.95 -0.52 -12.54
N ASP A 294 -20.19 0.33 -13.21
CA ASP A 294 -20.46 0.76 -14.58
C ASP A 294 -20.49 -0.43 -15.55
N THR A 295 -19.55 -1.36 -15.43
CA THR A 295 -19.55 -2.59 -16.24
C THR A 295 -20.82 -3.41 -15.99
N HIS A 296 -21.16 -3.68 -14.72
CA HIS A 296 -22.29 -4.57 -14.39
C HIS A 296 -23.65 -3.96 -14.73
N ARG A 297 -23.80 -2.64 -14.61
CA ARG A 297 -25.04 -1.93 -14.94
C ARG A 297 -25.19 -1.73 -16.45
N ASN A 298 -24.12 -1.31 -17.13
CA ASN A 298 -24.21 -0.75 -18.47
C ASN A 298 -23.71 -1.69 -19.59
N SER A 299 -22.90 -2.72 -19.29
CA SER A 299 -22.47 -3.68 -20.32
C SER A 299 -23.57 -4.67 -20.64
N LYS A 300 -23.86 -4.85 -21.93
CA LYS A 300 -24.87 -5.81 -22.40
C LYS A 300 -24.28 -7.22 -22.52
N LEU A 301 -23.07 -7.34 -23.05
CA LEU A 301 -22.35 -8.61 -23.23
C LEU A 301 -21.99 -9.23 -21.86
N TRP A 302 -21.50 -8.41 -20.93
CA TRP A 302 -21.14 -8.89 -19.60
C TRP A 302 -22.33 -9.42 -18.81
N ARG A 303 -23.48 -8.72 -18.86
CA ARG A 303 -24.72 -9.15 -18.21
C ARG A 303 -25.28 -10.46 -18.77
N ARG A 304 -25.02 -10.74 -20.04
CA ARG A 304 -25.42 -11.97 -20.72
C ARG A 304 -24.43 -13.12 -20.59
N GLY A 305 -23.45 -12.99 -19.69
CA GLY A 305 -22.49 -14.05 -19.40
C GLY A 305 -21.33 -14.14 -20.39
N ARG A 306 -21.22 -13.24 -21.38
CA ARG A 306 -20.02 -13.17 -22.23
C ARG A 306 -18.87 -12.61 -21.40
N ARG A 307 -17.99 -13.51 -20.95
CA ARG A 307 -16.73 -13.18 -20.27
C ARG A 307 -15.59 -13.15 -21.28
N LEU A 308 -14.68 -12.20 -21.10
CA LEU A 308 -13.41 -12.22 -21.83
C LEU A 308 -12.47 -13.20 -21.13
N GLY A 309 -12.42 -14.43 -21.64
CA GLY A 309 -11.42 -15.42 -21.26
C GLY A 309 -10.35 -15.52 -22.35
N MET A 310 -9.19 -16.09 -22.02
CA MET A 310 -8.04 -16.22 -22.93
C MET A 310 -8.43 -16.75 -24.31
N TRP A 311 -9.07 -17.91 -24.39
CA TRP A 311 -9.47 -18.52 -25.67
C TRP A 311 -10.47 -17.69 -26.46
N ARG A 312 -11.37 -16.99 -25.75
CA ARG A 312 -12.34 -16.12 -26.42
C ARG A 312 -11.67 -14.87 -26.97
N ALA A 313 -10.72 -14.30 -26.23
CA ALA A 313 -9.90 -13.21 -26.72
C ALA A 313 -9.07 -13.66 -27.94
N VAL A 314 -8.54 -14.88 -27.95
CA VAL A 314 -7.80 -15.43 -29.11
C VAL A 314 -8.72 -15.52 -30.33
N LEU A 315 -9.91 -16.07 -30.17
CA LEU A 315 -10.89 -16.19 -31.26
C LEU A 315 -11.34 -14.82 -31.78
N ASP A 316 -11.72 -13.91 -30.88
CA ASP A 316 -12.16 -12.55 -31.21
C ASP A 316 -11.03 -11.79 -31.94
N LEU A 317 -9.77 -11.98 -31.52
CA LEU A 317 -8.60 -11.36 -32.12
C LEU A 317 -8.27 -11.94 -33.50
N ALA A 318 -8.25 -13.27 -33.61
CA ALA A 318 -7.94 -13.97 -34.87
C ALA A 318 -8.97 -13.65 -35.95
N GLU A 319 -10.26 -13.56 -35.59
CA GLU A 319 -11.32 -13.15 -36.50
C GLU A 319 -11.13 -11.71 -37.00
N ALA A 320 -10.84 -10.77 -36.09
CA ALA A 320 -10.62 -9.37 -36.45
C ALA A 320 -9.39 -9.17 -37.35
N ILE A 321 -8.28 -9.88 -37.07
CA ILE A 321 -7.08 -9.83 -37.91
C ILE A 321 -7.38 -10.41 -39.31
N ARG A 322 -8.09 -11.54 -39.41
CA ARG A 322 -8.49 -12.14 -40.70
C ARG A 322 -9.43 -11.25 -41.50
N GLU A 323 -10.32 -10.52 -40.82
CA GLU A 323 -11.17 -9.53 -41.49
C GLU A 323 -10.35 -8.40 -42.11
N ASP A 324 -9.33 -7.91 -41.42
CA ASP A 324 -8.51 -6.80 -41.88
C ASP A 324 -7.44 -7.20 -42.90
N LEU A 325 -6.72 -8.30 -42.68
CA LEU A 325 -5.56 -8.68 -43.48
C LEU A 325 -5.86 -9.79 -44.51
N GLY A 326 -7.03 -10.41 -44.44
CA GLY A 326 -7.44 -11.50 -45.33
C GLY A 326 -7.15 -12.90 -44.77
N PRO A 327 -7.49 -13.96 -45.54
CA PRO A 327 -7.39 -15.34 -45.07
C PRO A 327 -5.96 -15.90 -45.04
N ASP A 328 -5.03 -15.37 -45.85
CA ASP A 328 -3.71 -15.95 -46.09
C ASP A 328 -2.62 -15.34 -45.19
N LEU A 329 -2.77 -15.51 -43.88
CA LEU A 329 -1.85 -14.92 -42.89
C LEU A 329 -0.73 -15.84 -42.43
N ALA A 330 -0.84 -17.14 -42.71
CA ALA A 330 0.12 -18.14 -42.23
C ALA A 330 1.54 -17.96 -42.80
N GLY A 331 1.68 -17.21 -43.89
CA GLY A 331 2.98 -16.92 -44.53
C GLY A 331 3.70 -15.69 -44.00
N TYR A 332 3.06 -14.86 -43.15
CA TYR A 332 3.68 -13.63 -42.65
C TYR A 332 4.69 -13.95 -41.55
N SER A 333 5.85 -13.29 -41.60
CA SER A 333 6.74 -13.21 -40.44
C SER A 333 6.14 -12.31 -39.34
N ASN A 334 6.67 -12.40 -38.11
CA ASN A 334 6.21 -11.55 -37.01
C ASN A 334 6.34 -10.05 -37.33
N GLU A 335 7.44 -9.66 -37.99
CA GLU A 335 7.72 -8.26 -38.33
C GLU A 335 6.81 -7.72 -39.43
N GLU A 336 6.52 -8.53 -40.45
CA GLU A 336 5.58 -8.19 -41.51
C GLU A 336 4.15 -8.09 -40.97
N LEU A 337 3.77 -8.98 -40.05
CA LEU A 337 2.46 -8.98 -39.43
C LEU A 337 2.26 -7.75 -38.53
N ASP A 338 3.23 -7.44 -37.67
CA ASP A 338 3.19 -6.24 -36.83
C ASP A 338 3.10 -4.97 -37.68
N LYS A 339 3.89 -4.89 -38.77
CA LYS A 339 3.86 -3.76 -39.71
C LYS A 339 2.51 -3.65 -40.42
N ALA A 340 1.94 -4.75 -40.91
CA ALA A 340 0.65 -4.75 -41.60
C ALA A 340 -0.49 -4.31 -40.67
N ILE A 341 -0.46 -4.74 -39.41
CA ILE A 341 -1.43 -4.32 -38.38
C ILE A 341 -1.28 -2.82 -38.08
N ASP A 342 -0.05 -2.35 -37.88
CA ASP A 342 0.23 -0.93 -37.59
C ASP A 342 -0.12 -0.01 -38.77
N GLU A 343 0.14 -0.43 -40.01
CA GLU A 343 -0.21 0.30 -41.23
C GLU A 343 -1.73 0.43 -41.42
N LYS A 344 -2.48 -0.64 -41.12
CA LYS A 344 -3.95 -0.61 -41.17
C LYS A 344 -4.51 0.39 -40.16
N GLY A 345 -3.92 0.46 -38.97
CA GLY A 345 -4.34 1.36 -37.89
C GLY A 345 -5.80 1.16 -37.46
N SER A 346 -6.34 -0.04 -37.70
CA SER A 346 -7.74 -0.36 -37.45
C SER A 346 -8.04 -0.38 -35.95
N SER A 347 -9.26 0.04 -35.63
CA SER A 347 -9.80 -0.01 -34.29
C SER A 347 -11.08 -0.81 -34.32
N TRP A 348 -11.27 -1.65 -33.31
CA TRP A 348 -12.34 -2.63 -33.31
C TRP A 348 -13.27 -2.45 -32.15
N MET A 349 -14.52 -2.79 -32.40
CA MET A 349 -15.56 -2.85 -31.39
C MET A 349 -16.37 -4.14 -31.57
N TYR A 350 -17.05 -4.54 -30.51
CA TYR A 350 -17.98 -5.65 -30.57
C TYR A 350 -19.16 -5.30 -31.46
N TYR A 351 -19.49 -6.23 -32.36
CA TYR A 351 -20.71 -6.19 -33.17
C TYR A 351 -21.50 -7.48 -32.98
N ALA A 352 -22.79 -7.42 -33.27
CA ALA A 352 -23.66 -8.58 -33.34
C ALA A 352 -24.21 -8.66 -34.77
N SER A 353 -24.09 -9.82 -35.41
CA SER A 353 -24.70 -10.11 -36.70
C SER A 353 -25.74 -11.22 -36.52
N GLY A 354 -26.96 -10.96 -36.99
CA GLY A 354 -28.06 -11.92 -37.00
C GLY A 354 -28.82 -11.85 -38.32
N PRO A 355 -29.66 -12.85 -38.63
CA PRO A 355 -30.56 -12.77 -39.78
C PRO A 355 -31.49 -11.56 -39.62
N ALA A 356 -31.83 -10.89 -40.71
CA ALA A 356 -32.85 -9.84 -40.70
C ALA A 356 -34.15 -10.35 -40.06
N THR A 357 -34.63 -9.63 -39.04
CA THR A 357 -35.93 -9.75 -38.35
C THR A 357 -36.35 -11.16 -37.87
N GLY A 358 -36.36 -11.35 -36.54
CA GLY A 358 -37.11 -12.45 -35.90
C GLY A 358 -36.33 -13.74 -35.60
N ARG A 359 -34.99 -13.74 -35.68
CA ARG A 359 -34.16 -14.90 -35.33
C ARG A 359 -33.05 -14.50 -34.34
N PRO A 360 -32.61 -15.42 -33.47
CA PRO A 360 -31.52 -15.14 -32.54
C PRO A 360 -30.23 -14.80 -33.31
N VAL A 361 -29.44 -13.90 -32.73
CA VAL A 361 -28.15 -13.44 -33.28
C VAL A 361 -27.24 -14.65 -33.51
N SER A 362 -26.78 -14.81 -34.75
CA SER A 362 -25.96 -15.95 -35.17
C SER A 362 -24.48 -15.78 -34.85
N HIS A 363 -24.01 -14.54 -34.68
CA HIS A 363 -22.59 -14.25 -34.47
C HIS A 363 -22.35 -12.97 -33.67
N ILE A 364 -21.33 -13.00 -32.80
CA ILE A 364 -20.84 -11.82 -32.07
C ILE A 364 -19.31 -11.87 -32.07
N GLY A 365 -18.67 -10.93 -32.77
CA GLY A 365 -17.22 -10.82 -32.88
C GLY A 365 -16.73 -9.37 -32.76
N LEU A 366 -15.44 -9.17 -33.02
CA LEU A 366 -14.84 -7.84 -33.18
C LEU A 366 -14.79 -7.49 -34.67
N THR A 367 -15.05 -6.23 -35.02
CA THR A 367 -14.94 -5.77 -36.42
C THR A 367 -14.34 -4.38 -36.53
N SER A 368 -13.63 -4.12 -37.64
CA SER A 368 -13.15 -2.80 -38.06
C SER A 368 -14.15 -2.03 -38.92
N ARG A 369 -15.19 -2.69 -39.44
CA ARG A 369 -16.11 -2.08 -40.41
C ARG A 369 -16.92 -0.96 -39.81
N GLN A 370 -17.04 0.13 -40.57
CA GLN A 370 -17.88 1.25 -40.17
C GLN A 370 -19.36 1.12 -40.58
N SER A 371 -19.67 0.37 -41.64
CA SER A 371 -21.05 0.12 -42.10
C SER A 371 -21.57 -1.21 -41.57
N GLY A 372 -22.88 -1.30 -41.29
CA GLY A 372 -23.45 -2.47 -40.61
C GLY A 372 -23.19 -2.50 -39.11
N LYS A 373 -22.77 -1.37 -38.52
CA LYS A 373 -22.85 -1.10 -37.07
C LYS A 373 -24.32 -1.11 -36.65
N LEU A 374 -24.96 -2.29 -36.63
CA LEU A 374 -25.97 -2.52 -35.62
C LEU A 374 -25.21 -2.32 -34.33
N GLY A 375 -25.40 -1.17 -33.70
CA GLY A 375 -25.10 -1.10 -32.28
C GLY A 375 -25.76 -2.32 -31.65
N LEU A 376 -25.31 -2.74 -30.49
CA LEU A 376 -26.18 -3.49 -29.58
C LEU A 376 -27.46 -2.68 -29.20
N SER A 377 -27.85 -1.66 -29.99
CA SER A 377 -29.02 -0.81 -29.97
C SER A 377 -30.20 -1.62 -30.48
N ASP A 378 -31.08 -1.89 -29.51
CA ASP A 378 -32.51 -2.13 -29.68
C ASP A 378 -32.97 -3.52 -30.18
N ASP A 379 -32.32 -4.16 -31.16
CA ASP A 379 -32.76 -5.51 -31.61
C ASP A 379 -32.19 -6.66 -30.75
N ALA A 380 -31.36 -6.30 -29.78
CA ALA A 380 -30.76 -7.23 -28.85
C ALA A 380 -31.78 -7.88 -27.89
N GLU A 381 -33.06 -7.55 -27.91
CA GLU A 381 -34.11 -8.26 -27.15
C GLU A 381 -34.25 -9.73 -27.58
N GLN A 382 -33.93 -10.08 -28.83
CA GLN A 382 -34.06 -11.46 -29.35
C GLN A 382 -32.83 -12.35 -29.11
N LEU A 383 -31.82 -11.86 -28.38
CA LEU A 383 -30.50 -12.51 -28.31
C LEU A 383 -30.50 -13.83 -27.56
N TYR A 384 -31.42 -14.04 -26.63
CA TYR A 384 -31.63 -15.29 -25.92
C TYR A 384 -33.07 -15.31 -25.40
N GLY A 385 -33.97 -15.96 -26.15
CA GLY A 385 -35.20 -16.51 -25.57
C GLY A 385 -34.86 -17.66 -24.63
#